data_AF-A0AA38IIL9-F1
#
_entry.id   AF-A0AA38IIL9-F1
#
_cell.length_a   1.000
_cell.length_b   1.000
_cell.length_c   1.000
_cell.angle_alpha   90.00
_cell.angle_beta   90.00
_cell.angle_gamma   90.00
#
_symmetry.space_group_name_H-M   'P 1'
#
loop_
_entity.id
_entity.type
_entity.pdbx_description
1 polymer ?
#
loop_
_entity_poly.entity_id
_entity_poly.type
_entity_poly.pdbx_seq_one_letter_code
_entity_poly.pdbx_strand_id
1 'polypeptide(L)'
;MADEQEIRQLELLCKQLYESQDTAIRADAEKALVVFQDGPDALTKCQVLLDRGDSCYAQLLAATTLTKLVSRSAQGLSLQQRVDIRNYVLNYLATRPKLPNFVVQALVTLFARITKLGWFDTHKEDFVFRNVVSDISKFLQVKWFFNFGETRFEILHCR
;
A
#
# COMPACT_ATOMS: atom_id res chain seq x y z
N MET A 1 6.63 -12.05 -19.98
CA MET A 1 7.13 -13.34 -19.46
C MET A 1 8.32 -13.15 -18.52
N ALA A 2 9.33 -12.33 -18.85
CA ALA A 2 10.43 -12.03 -17.92
C ALA A 2 9.96 -11.33 -16.62
N ASP A 3 9.13 -10.30 -16.74
CA ASP A 3 8.66 -9.52 -15.59
C ASP A 3 7.81 -10.34 -14.60
N GLU A 4 7.01 -11.29 -15.10
CA GLU A 4 6.19 -12.14 -14.23
C GLU A 4 7.04 -13.09 -13.38
N GLN A 5 8.14 -13.59 -13.96
CA GLN A 5 9.08 -14.43 -13.22
C GLN A 5 9.80 -13.64 -12.13
N GLU A 6 10.16 -12.38 -12.39
CA GLU A 6 10.76 -11.49 -11.39
C GLU A 6 9.80 -11.20 -10.23
N ILE A 7 8.51 -10.97 -10.53
CA ILE A 7 7.50 -10.73 -9.50
C ILE A 7 7.32 -11.95 -8.60
N ARG A 8 7.23 -13.16 -9.19
CA ARG A 8 7.15 -14.41 -8.42
C ARG A 8 8.39 -14.63 -7.56
N GLN A 9 9.57 -14.24 -8.07
CA GLN A 9 10.81 -14.30 -7.29
C GLN A 9 10.76 -13.35 -6.09
N LEU A 10 10.27 -12.12 -6.25
CA LEU A 10 10.10 -11.18 -5.13
C LEU A 10 9.14 -11.72 -4.07
N GLU A 11 8.03 -12.34 -4.49
CA GLU A 11 7.09 -13.00 -3.58
C GLU A 11 7.75 -14.12 -2.76
N LEU A 12 8.60 -14.93 -3.40
CA LEU A 12 9.37 -15.99 -2.74
C LEU A 12 10.38 -15.41 -1.75
N LEU A 13 11.14 -14.38 -2.13
CA LEU A 13 12.12 -13.72 -1.26
C LEU A 13 11.43 -13.11 -0.03
N CYS A 14 10.26 -12.47 -0.21
CA CYS A 14 9.46 -12.00 0.90
C CYS A 14 9.08 -13.12 1.86
N LYS A 15 8.63 -14.26 1.33
CA LYS A 15 8.27 -15.42 2.14
C LYS A 15 9.49 -15.94 2.92
N GLN A 16 10.64 -16.06 2.26
CA GLN A 16 11.89 -16.50 2.89
C GLN A 16 12.34 -15.55 4.02
N LEU A 17 12.20 -14.23 3.83
CA LEU A 17 12.56 -13.25 4.84
C LEU A 17 11.77 -13.42 6.15
N TYR A 18 10.47 -13.74 6.05
CA TYR A 18 9.58 -13.84 7.21
C TYR A 18 9.43 -15.25 7.78
N GLU A 19 9.52 -16.31 6.95
CA GLU A 19 9.23 -17.69 7.37
C GLU A 19 10.47 -18.58 7.52
N SER A 20 11.61 -18.23 6.91
CA SER A 20 12.81 -19.09 7.00
C SER A 20 13.39 -19.11 8.41
N GLN A 21 13.83 -20.29 8.86
CA GLN A 21 14.55 -20.48 10.12
C GLN A 21 16.08 -20.36 9.93
N ASP A 22 16.56 -20.41 8.69
CA ASP A 22 17.97 -20.26 8.35
C ASP A 22 18.33 -18.78 8.20
N THR A 23 19.25 -18.32 9.04
CA THR A 23 19.78 -16.95 9.06
C THR A 23 20.43 -16.56 7.74
N ALA A 24 21.13 -17.48 7.06
CA ALA A 24 21.80 -17.19 5.79
C ALA A 24 20.77 -16.90 4.69
N ILE A 25 19.72 -17.74 4.59
CA ILE A 25 18.63 -17.55 3.63
C ILE A 25 17.90 -16.23 3.87
N ARG A 26 17.65 -15.88 5.14
CA ARG A 26 17.02 -14.59 5.48
C ARG A 26 17.88 -13.40 5.08
N ALA A 27 19.18 -13.46 5.35
CA ALA A 27 20.12 -12.39 5.02
C ALA A 27 20.24 -12.20 3.49
N ASP A 28 20.29 -13.29 2.74
CA ASP A 28 20.34 -13.25 1.28
C ASP A 28 19.02 -12.69 0.69
N ALA A 29 17.88 -13.10 1.24
CA ALA A 29 16.58 -12.56 0.85
C ALA A 29 16.48 -11.07 1.15
N GLU A 30 16.88 -10.64 2.36
CA GLU A 30 16.89 -9.24 2.75
C GLU A 30 17.76 -8.40 1.81
N LYS A 31 18.98 -8.88 1.51
CA LYS A 31 19.91 -8.20 0.61
C LYS A 31 19.31 -8.01 -0.79
N ALA A 32 18.70 -9.06 -1.36
CA ALA A 32 18.05 -8.99 -2.66
C ALA A 32 16.86 -8.01 -2.66
N LEU A 33 16.06 -8.02 -1.58
CA LEU A 33 14.93 -7.10 -1.44
C LEU A 33 15.36 -5.65 -1.24
N VAL A 34 16.49 -5.38 -0.58
CA VAL A 34 17.06 -4.03 -0.48
C VAL A 34 17.49 -3.52 -1.86
N VAL A 35 18.16 -4.35 -2.67
CA VAL A 35 18.53 -3.99 -4.05
C VAL A 35 17.29 -3.65 -4.88
N PHE A 36 16.20 -4.43 -4.73
CA PHE A 36 14.92 -4.12 -5.36
C PHE A 36 14.34 -2.76 -4.92
N GLN A 37 14.37 -2.44 -3.63
CA GLN A 37 13.83 -1.18 -3.08
C GLN A 37 14.55 0.09 -3.57
N ASP A 38 15.80 -0.06 -4.00
CA ASP A 38 16.63 1.00 -4.54
C ASP A 38 16.64 1.02 -6.09
N GLY A 39 15.96 0.07 -6.73
CA GLY A 39 15.81 -0.01 -8.18
C GLY A 39 14.92 1.08 -8.76
N PRO A 40 15.16 1.51 -10.03
CA PRO A 40 14.37 2.55 -10.70
C PRO A 40 12.93 2.10 -11.04
N ASP A 41 12.70 0.80 -11.10
CA ASP A 41 11.44 0.13 -11.40
C ASP A 41 10.64 -0.28 -10.14
N ALA A 42 11.15 0.07 -8.95
CA ALA A 42 10.53 -0.27 -7.67
C ALA A 42 9.07 0.18 -7.59
N LEU A 43 8.74 1.38 -8.09
CA LEU A 43 7.36 1.90 -8.10
C LEU A 43 6.42 0.96 -8.88
N THR A 44 6.76 0.68 -10.15
CA THR A 44 5.94 -0.14 -11.05
C THR A 44 5.78 -1.55 -10.49
N LYS A 45 6.86 -2.17 -10.02
CA LYS A 45 6.83 -3.50 -9.42
C LYS A 45 6.02 -3.54 -8.12
N CYS A 46 6.07 -2.50 -7.29
CA CYS A 46 5.21 -2.40 -6.10
C CYS A 46 3.72 -2.38 -6.46
N GLN A 47 3.34 -1.66 -7.53
CA GLN A 47 1.96 -1.65 -8.02
C GLN A 47 1.53 -3.05 -8.49
N VAL A 48 2.38 -3.74 -9.26
CA VAL A 48 2.10 -5.11 -9.72
C VAL A 48 1.94 -6.09 -8.54
N LEU A 49 2.80 -6.00 -7.52
CA LEU A 49 2.70 -6.85 -6.32
C LEU A 49 1.38 -6.62 -5.57
N LEU A 50 0.95 -5.36 -5.44
CA LEU A 50 -0.32 -5.02 -4.82
C LEU A 50 -1.49 -5.50 -5.68
N ASP A 51 -1.48 -5.25 -6.99
CA ASP A 51 -2.55 -5.66 -7.92
C ASP A 51 -2.75 -7.18 -7.95
N ARG A 52 -1.67 -7.97 -7.92
CA ARG A 52 -1.76 -9.43 -7.77
C ARG A 52 -2.33 -9.82 -6.42
N GLY A 53 -1.71 -9.33 -5.34
CA GLY A 53 -2.15 -9.62 -3.98
C GLY A 53 -2.06 -11.08 -3.56
N ASP A 54 -1.26 -11.90 -4.25
CA ASP A 54 -1.09 -13.33 -3.98
C ASP A 54 -0.32 -13.62 -2.67
N SER A 55 0.47 -12.66 -2.21
CA SER A 55 1.29 -12.78 -0.99
C SER A 55 1.15 -11.55 -0.08
N CYS A 56 0.76 -11.79 1.17
CA CYS A 56 0.61 -10.74 2.17
C CYS A 56 1.96 -10.10 2.52
N TYR A 57 3.05 -10.87 2.48
CA TYR A 57 4.41 -10.34 2.68
C TYR A 57 4.87 -9.48 1.52
N ALA A 58 4.51 -9.83 0.28
CA ALA A 58 4.76 -9.01 -0.89
C ALA A 58 3.99 -7.68 -0.85
N GLN A 59 2.72 -7.71 -0.43
CA GLN A 59 1.92 -6.49 -0.22
C GLN A 59 2.54 -5.58 0.86
N LEU A 60 3.03 -6.17 1.95
CA LEU A 60 3.74 -5.44 3.01
C LEU A 60 5.03 -4.80 2.48
N LEU A 61 5.84 -5.56 1.73
CA LEU A 61 7.04 -5.04 1.07
C LEU A 61 6.68 -3.87 0.15
N ALA A 62 5.67 -4.02 -0.71
CA ALA A 62 5.26 -2.98 -1.63
C ALA A 62 4.83 -1.71 -0.89
N ALA A 63 3.97 -1.82 0.13
CA ALA A 63 3.52 -0.67 0.92
C ALA A 63 4.67 0.06 1.64
N THR A 64 5.60 -0.69 2.22
CA THR A 64 6.77 -0.11 2.91
C THR A 64 7.77 0.51 1.94
N THR A 65 7.97 -0.10 0.77
CA THR A 65 8.83 0.43 -0.30
C THR A 65 8.26 1.74 -0.85
N LEU A 66 6.95 1.78 -1.16
CA LEU A 66 6.27 3.01 -1.57
C LEU A 66 6.39 4.10 -0.49
N THR A 67 6.30 3.75 0.79
CA THR A 67 6.48 4.71 1.91
C THR A 67 7.88 5.32 1.93
N LYS A 68 8.91 4.50 1.64
CA LYS A 68 10.29 4.97 1.49
C LYS A 68 10.40 5.89 0.26
N LEU A 69 9.89 5.48 -0.90
CA LEU A 69 9.96 6.26 -2.14
C LEU A 69 9.33 7.65 -2.01
N VAL A 70 8.14 7.76 -1.39
CA VAL A 70 7.50 9.08 -1.17
C VAL A 70 8.25 9.94 -0.17
N SER A 71 9.11 9.36 0.67
CA SER A 71 9.88 10.07 1.69
C SER A 71 11.29 10.48 1.24
N ARG A 72 11.80 10.01 0.09
CA ARG A 72 13.14 10.39 -0.43
C ARG A 72 13.07 11.78 -1.07
N SER A 73 13.96 12.71 -0.68
CA SER A 73 13.92 14.13 -1.09
C SER A 73 14.73 14.49 -2.35
N ALA A 74 15.74 13.70 -2.75
CA ALA A 74 16.70 14.11 -3.79
C ALA A 74 16.37 13.64 -5.23
N GLN A 75 15.57 12.57 -5.38
CA GLN A 75 15.15 11.97 -6.67
C GLN A 75 13.66 11.58 -6.60
N GLY A 76 12.90 12.38 -5.84
CA GLY A 76 11.55 12.03 -5.41
C GLY A 76 10.55 11.91 -6.55
N LEU A 77 9.46 11.19 -6.27
CA LEU A 77 8.29 11.09 -7.14
C LEU A 77 7.74 12.49 -7.49
N SER A 78 7.30 12.68 -8.72
CA SER A 78 6.63 13.91 -9.13
C SER A 78 5.35 14.15 -8.31
N LEU A 79 4.87 15.40 -8.25
CA LEU A 79 3.63 15.74 -7.57
C LEU A 79 2.46 14.85 -8.05
N GLN A 80 2.35 14.65 -9.37
CA GLN A 80 1.32 13.81 -9.96
C GLN A 80 1.45 12.35 -9.50
N GLN A 81 2.65 11.78 -9.53
CA GLN A 81 2.89 10.42 -9.04
C GLN A 81 2.50 10.26 -7.57
N ARG A 82 2.76 11.27 -6.75
CA ARG A 82 2.34 11.24 -5.34
C ARG A 82 0.81 11.27 -5.20
N VAL A 83 0.12 12.08 -5.99
CA VAL A 83 -1.35 12.11 -6.01
C VAL A 83 -1.92 10.75 -6.48
N ASP A 84 -1.33 10.17 -7.51
CA ASP A 84 -1.76 8.89 -8.07
C ASP A 84 -1.56 7.75 -7.05
N ILE A 85 -0.42 7.68 -6.37
CA ILE A 85 -0.16 6.69 -5.30
C ILE A 85 -1.16 6.86 -4.16
N ARG A 86 -1.43 8.10 -3.73
CA ARG A 86 -2.42 8.36 -2.67
C ARG A 86 -3.80 7.79 -3.03
N ASN A 87 -4.28 8.11 -4.24
CA ASN A 87 -5.58 7.66 -4.73
C ASN A 87 -5.62 6.14 -4.90
N TYR A 88 -4.54 5.57 -5.43
CA TYR A 88 -4.38 4.12 -5.57
C TYR A 88 -4.50 3.42 -4.22
N VAL A 89 -3.76 3.86 -3.20
CA VAL A 89 -3.77 3.23 -1.87
C VAL A 89 -5.16 3.30 -1.23
N LEU A 90 -5.83 4.45 -1.35
CA LEU A 90 -7.17 4.60 -0.80
C LEU A 90 -8.18 3.68 -1.51
N ASN A 91 -8.13 3.61 -2.84
CA ASN A 91 -8.98 2.71 -3.62
C ASN A 91 -8.67 1.24 -3.33
N TYR A 92 -7.40 0.90 -3.16
CA TYR A 92 -6.96 -0.44 -2.81
C TYR A 92 -7.52 -0.89 -1.45
N LEU A 93 -7.46 -0.01 -0.44
CA LEU A 93 -8.07 -0.25 0.87
C LEU A 93 -9.61 -0.37 0.76
N ALA A 94 -10.25 0.39 -0.14
CA ALA A 94 -11.70 0.38 -0.33
C ALA A 94 -12.21 -0.93 -0.94
N THR A 95 -11.45 -1.46 -1.91
CA THR A 95 -11.87 -2.59 -2.74
C THR A 95 -11.45 -3.95 -2.17
N ARG A 96 -10.55 -3.98 -1.17
CA ARG A 96 -10.03 -5.23 -0.58
C ARG A 96 -10.31 -5.33 0.92
N PRO A 97 -11.53 -5.72 1.32
CA PRO A 97 -11.90 -5.79 2.74
C PRO A 97 -11.23 -6.92 3.53
N LYS A 98 -10.66 -7.93 2.85
CA LYS A 98 -10.06 -9.13 3.48
C LYS A 98 -8.53 -9.05 3.65
N LEU A 99 -7.95 -7.84 3.68
CA LEU A 99 -6.51 -7.67 3.87
C LEU A 99 -6.11 -7.98 5.32
N PRO A 100 -4.95 -8.61 5.55
CA PRO A 100 -4.42 -8.79 6.91
C PRO A 100 -4.16 -7.45 7.60
N ASN A 101 -4.36 -7.40 8.92
CA ASN A 101 -4.24 -6.17 9.71
C ASN A 101 -2.88 -5.48 9.54
N PHE A 102 -1.78 -6.23 9.46
CA PHE A 102 -0.44 -5.65 9.28
C PHE A 102 -0.26 -5.01 7.90
N VAL A 103 -0.90 -5.54 6.85
CA VAL A 103 -0.89 -4.94 5.51
C VAL A 103 -1.74 -3.67 5.50
N VAL A 104 -2.91 -3.70 6.14
CA VAL A 104 -3.77 -2.52 6.30
C VAL A 104 -3.02 -1.41 7.04
N GLN A 105 -2.33 -1.72 8.14
CA GLN A 105 -1.53 -0.76 8.88
C GLN A 105 -0.44 -0.12 8.00
N ALA A 106 0.31 -0.93 7.24
CA ALA A 106 1.35 -0.41 6.34
C ALA A 106 0.78 0.52 5.25
N LEU A 107 -0.35 0.16 4.66
CA LEU A 107 -1.02 0.99 3.64
C LEU A 107 -1.60 2.28 4.23
N VAL A 108 -2.18 2.23 5.43
CA VAL A 108 -2.65 3.43 6.14
C VAL A 108 -1.47 4.34 6.50
N THR A 109 -0.34 3.77 6.94
CA THR A 109 0.90 4.54 7.18
C THR A 109 1.40 5.23 5.91
N LEU A 110 1.41 4.54 4.77
CA LEU A 110 1.75 5.11 3.46
C LEU A 110 0.84 6.30 3.13
N PHE A 111 -0.48 6.12 3.25
CA PHE A 111 -1.47 7.15 2.98
C PHE A 111 -1.32 8.38 3.91
N ALA A 112 -1.09 8.16 5.19
CA ALA A 112 -0.85 9.24 6.15
C ALA A 112 0.47 9.98 5.82
N ARG A 113 1.52 9.24 5.48
CA ARG A 113 2.83 9.80 5.15
C ARG A 113 2.77 10.69 3.91
N ILE A 114 2.14 10.21 2.83
CA ILE A 114 2.04 10.97 1.59
C ILE A 114 1.16 12.22 1.75
N THR A 115 0.07 12.12 2.50
CA THR A 115 -0.81 13.26 2.83
C THR A 115 -0.07 14.31 3.65
N LYS A 116 0.73 13.88 4.64
CA LYS A 116 1.53 14.79 5.47
C LYS A 116 2.59 15.51 4.65
N LEU A 117 3.31 14.80 3.78
CA LEU A 117 4.37 15.38 2.97
C LEU A 117 3.82 16.34 1.90
N GLY A 118 2.69 16.00 1.29
CA GLY A 118 2.03 16.84 0.28
C GLY A 118 1.10 17.91 0.87
N TRP A 119 1.03 18.11 2.19
CA TRP A 119 0.01 18.97 2.82
C TRP A 119 -0.02 20.42 2.33
N PHE A 120 1.14 20.92 1.90
CA PHE A 120 1.33 22.26 1.35
C PHE A 120 1.51 22.28 -0.17
N ASP A 121 1.53 21.11 -0.82
CA ASP A 121 1.63 21.03 -2.27
C ASP A 121 0.32 21.53 -2.90
N THR A 122 0.46 22.38 -3.92
CA THR A 122 -0.66 22.90 -4.71
C THR A 122 -0.58 22.39 -6.14
N HIS A 123 -1.73 22.09 -6.73
CA HIS A 123 -1.86 21.79 -8.15
C HIS A 123 -3.03 22.57 -8.69
N LYS A 124 -2.79 23.44 -9.69
CA LYS A 124 -3.82 24.35 -10.24
C LYS A 124 -4.55 25.14 -9.15
N GLU A 125 -3.79 25.71 -8.21
CA GLU A 125 -4.28 26.53 -7.10
C GLU A 125 -5.05 25.78 -5.98
N ASP A 126 -5.27 24.47 -6.13
CA ASP A 126 -5.90 23.63 -5.11
C ASP A 126 -4.88 22.88 -4.25
N PHE A 127 -5.15 22.79 -2.94
CA PHE A 127 -4.44 21.92 -2.02
C PHE A 127 -4.89 20.46 -2.18
N VAL A 128 -4.40 19.80 -3.23
CA VAL A 128 -4.83 18.45 -3.64
C VAL A 128 -4.80 17.42 -2.53
N PHE A 129 -3.84 17.49 -1.58
CA PHE A 129 -3.75 16.55 -0.46
C PHE A 129 -4.70 16.83 0.72
N ARG A 130 -5.35 18.00 0.77
CA ARG A 130 -6.30 18.35 1.85
C ARG A 130 -7.70 17.76 1.64
N ASN A 131 -7.98 17.24 0.46
CA ASN A 131 -9.23 16.54 0.16
C ASN A 131 -9.40 15.19 0.89
N VAL A 132 -8.42 14.82 1.73
CA VAL A 132 -8.37 13.60 2.54
C VAL A 132 -9.67 13.31 3.31
N VAL A 133 -10.31 14.31 3.90
CA VAL A 133 -11.55 14.11 4.68
C VAL A 133 -12.73 13.72 3.76
N SER A 134 -12.84 14.34 2.59
CA SER A 134 -13.85 13.99 1.59
C SER A 134 -13.62 12.58 1.04
N ASP A 135 -12.35 12.26 0.77
CA ASP A 135 -11.94 10.97 0.23
C ASP A 135 -12.19 9.82 1.24
N ILE A 136 -11.87 10.04 2.53
CA ILE A 136 -12.17 9.08 3.61
C ILE A 136 -13.68 8.98 3.86
N SER A 137 -14.44 10.09 3.78
CA SER A 137 -15.90 10.05 3.99
C SER A 137 -16.58 9.18 2.94
N LYS A 138 -16.15 9.26 1.68
CA LYS A 138 -16.60 8.37 0.60
C LYS A 138 -16.21 6.92 0.88
N PHE A 139 -14.97 6.67 1.30
CA PHE A 139 -14.49 5.34 1.69
C PHE A 139 -15.37 4.71 2.79
N LEU A 140 -15.65 5.48 3.85
CA LEU A 140 -16.48 5.02 4.95
C LEU A 140 -17.91 4.75 4.45
N GLN A 141 -18.53 5.66 3.69
CA GLN A 141 -19.87 5.47 3.12
C GLN A 141 -19.98 4.17 2.30
N VAL A 142 -19.01 3.89 1.41
CA VAL A 142 -18.97 2.63 0.65
C VAL A 142 -18.89 1.42 1.58
N LYS A 143 -18.09 1.48 2.64
CA LYS A 143 -17.99 0.40 3.64
C LYS A 143 -19.27 0.25 4.48
N TRP A 144 -19.96 1.34 4.79
CA TRP A 144 -21.29 1.30 5.44
C TRP A 144 -22.31 0.60 4.54
N PHE A 145 -22.37 0.95 3.24
CA PHE A 145 -23.29 0.31 2.30
C PHE A 145 -22.99 -1.18 2.11
N PHE A 146 -21.73 -1.59 2.04
CA PHE A 146 -21.37 -3.00 1.87
C PHE A 146 -21.65 -3.84 3.14
N ASN A 147 -21.44 -3.28 4.34
CA ASN A 147 -21.77 -3.98 5.59
C ASN A 147 -23.29 -4.07 5.87
N PHE A 148 -24.09 -3.13 5.37
CA PHE A 148 -25.54 -3.13 5.59
C PHE A 148 -26.30 -4.12 4.70
N GLY A 149 -25.67 -4.65 3.65
CA GLY A 149 -26.26 -5.66 2.76
C GLY A 149 -26.17 -7.10 3.28
N GLU A 150 -25.38 -7.35 4.33
CA GLU A 150 -25.07 -8.72 4.81
C GLU A 150 -25.35 -8.93 6.31
N THR A 151 -25.87 -7.92 7.01
CA THR A 151 -26.30 -8.03 8.40
C THR A 151 -27.81 -7.84 8.53
N ARG A 152 -28.50 -8.97 8.74
CA ARG A 152 -29.86 -8.99 9.28
C ARG A 152 -29.80 -8.30 10.65
N PHE A 153 -30.28 -7.07 10.71
CA PHE A 153 -30.42 -6.31 11.95
C PHE A 153 -31.38 -7.04 12.89
N GLU A 154 -30.87 -7.76 13.88
CA GLU A 154 -31.57 -7.87 15.16
C GLU A 154 -31.16 -6.66 16.00
N ILE A 155 -32.04 -5.67 16.02
CA ILE A 155 -32.01 -4.60 17.02
C ILE A 155 -32.36 -5.24 18.36
N LEU A 156 -31.35 -5.69 19.10
CA LEU A 156 -31.51 -5.98 20.52
C LEU A 156 -31.23 -4.70 21.30
N HIS A 157 -32.34 -4.01 21.53
CA HIS A 157 -32.51 -2.99 22.55
C HIS A 157 -32.30 -3.63 23.93
N CYS A 158 -31.20 -3.32 24.62
CA CYS A 158 -30.95 -3.58 26.04
C CYS A 158 -29.59 -2.95 26.38
N ARG A 159 -29.43 -1.87 27.14
CA ARG A 159 -30.21 -1.21 28.20
C ARG A 159 -29.76 0.25 28.24
#